data_AF-A0A3P7IFI7-F1
#
_entry.id   AF-A0A3P7IFI7-F1
#
_cell.length_a   1.000
_cell.length_b   1.000
_cell.length_c   1.000
_cell.angle_alpha   90.00
_cell.angle_beta   90.00
_cell.angle_gamma   90.00
#
_symmetry.space_group_name_H-M   'P 1'
#
loop_
_entity.id
_entity.type
_entity.pdbx_description
1 polymer ?
#
loop_
_entity_poly.entity_id
_entity_poly.type
_entity_poly.pdbx_seq_one_letter_code
_entity_poly.pdbx_strand_id
1 'polypeptide(L)'
;MTEKPNIGMLQFRTTWVLRNRKPPEKYEGDRTLSEHLPTLVFHNTSAIAPPGHTAKCVLDTRRVLLMWVHHVSIFFPGYDGAGVPTEKALIRHYRDLADDNWGTTWIHEVEKFGNFTMTNYPERLMRVLYANVKNRLSRVYRTL
;
A
#
# COMPACT_ATOMS: atom_id res chain seq x y z
N MET A 1 23.10 -4.08 3.20
CA MET A 1 22.31 -5.31 3.03
C MET A 1 23.23 -6.26 2.30
N THR A 2 23.58 -7.40 2.88
CA THR A 2 24.34 -8.42 2.15
C THR A 2 23.53 -8.81 0.93
N GLU A 3 24.09 -8.63 -0.26
CA GLU A 3 23.47 -9.04 -1.52
C GLU A 3 23.24 -10.55 -1.45
N LYS A 4 21.97 -10.96 -1.45
CA LYS A 4 21.61 -12.37 -1.62
C LYS A 4 21.36 -12.57 -3.11
N PRO A 5 22.37 -13.04 -3.89
CA PRO A 5 22.30 -13.03 -5.35
C PRO A 5 21.19 -13.92 -5.89
N ASN A 6 20.72 -14.89 -5.09
CA ASN A 6 19.67 -15.85 -5.43
C ASN A 6 18.24 -15.40 -5.08
N ILE A 7 18.01 -14.17 -4.61
CA ILE A 7 16.65 -13.70 -4.31
C ILE A 7 15.96 -13.23 -5.59
N GLY A 8 14.88 -13.90 -5.97
CA GLY A 8 13.99 -13.54 -7.08
C GLY A 8 12.76 -12.74 -6.65
N MET A 9 12.43 -12.75 -5.36
CA MET A 9 11.25 -12.06 -4.82
C MET A 9 11.54 -11.45 -3.45
N LEU A 10 11.12 -10.21 -3.26
CA LEU A 10 10.95 -9.59 -1.95
C LEU A 10 9.47 -9.50 -1.62
N GLN A 11 9.05 -10.06 -0.49
CA GLN A 11 7.68 -9.98 0.00
C GLN A 11 7.59 -9.02 1.18
N PHE A 12 6.58 -8.16 1.17
CA PHE A 12 6.39 -7.12 2.15
C PHE A 12 5.12 -7.38 2.97
N ARG A 13 5.21 -7.13 4.27
CA ARG A 13 4.04 -7.07 5.15
C ARG A 13 3.30 -5.75 4.96
N THR A 14 2.04 -5.74 5.39
CA THR A 14 1.12 -4.64 5.13
C THR A 14 0.48 -4.15 6.42
N THR A 15 0.21 -2.85 6.50
CA THR A 15 -0.81 -2.26 7.36
C THR A 15 -1.95 -1.72 6.52
N TRP A 16 -3.17 -1.80 7.04
CA TRP A 16 -4.37 -1.28 6.39
C TRP A 16 -4.69 0.09 6.93
N VAL A 17 -4.88 1.06 6.04
CA VAL A 17 -5.41 2.38 6.38
C VAL A 17 -6.85 2.44 5.90
N LEU A 18 -7.78 2.60 6.84
CA LEU A 18 -9.19 2.55 6.53
C LEU A 18 -9.65 3.88 5.94
N ARG A 19 -10.25 3.81 4.75
CA ARG A 19 -10.96 4.91 4.13
C ARG A 19 -12.44 4.73 4.40
N ASN A 20 -13.07 5.76 4.92
CA ASN A 20 -14.50 5.80 5.22
C ASN A 20 -15.25 6.85 4.38
N ARG A 21 -14.59 7.42 3.37
CA ARG A 21 -15.16 8.38 2.43
C ARG A 21 -14.66 8.08 1.03
N LYS A 22 -15.57 8.21 0.05
CA LYS A 22 -15.25 8.12 -1.37
C LYS A 22 -14.36 9.28 -1.82
N PRO A 23 -13.53 9.08 -2.85
CA PRO A 23 -12.83 10.19 -3.49
C PRO A 23 -13.84 11.16 -4.13
N PRO A 24 -13.49 12.44 -4.28
CA PRO A 24 -14.32 13.42 -4.95
C PRO A 24 -14.43 13.10 -6.44
N GLU A 25 -15.56 13.46 -7.06
CA GLU A 25 -15.79 13.22 -8.49
C GLU A 25 -14.92 14.10 -9.39
N LYS A 26 -14.56 15.29 -8.92
CA LYS A 26 -13.78 16.29 -9.66
C LYS A 26 -12.65 16.86 -8.82
N TYR A 27 -11.63 17.34 -9.53
CA TYR A 27 -10.54 18.11 -8.97
C TYR A 27 -10.78 19.61 -9.17
N GLU A 28 -10.87 20.35 -8.07
CA GLU A 28 -11.18 21.79 -8.02
C GLU A 28 -10.07 22.56 -7.29
N GLY A 29 -8.81 22.19 -7.57
CA GLY A 29 -7.64 22.87 -7.01
C GLY A 29 -7.21 22.34 -5.65
N ASP A 30 -6.48 23.18 -4.90
CA ASP A 30 -5.83 22.76 -3.65
C ASP A 30 -6.80 22.26 -2.58
N ARG A 31 -7.99 22.86 -2.50
CA ARG A 31 -9.01 22.47 -1.53
C ARG A 31 -9.36 20.98 -1.65
N THR A 32 -9.53 20.49 -2.87
CA THR A 32 -9.81 19.06 -3.12
C THR A 32 -8.71 18.17 -2.55
N LEU A 33 -7.43 18.56 -2.67
CA LEU A 33 -6.33 17.76 -2.16
C LEU A 33 -6.27 17.78 -0.63
N SER A 34 -6.38 18.96 -0.02
CA SER A 34 -6.35 19.06 1.44
C SER A 34 -7.48 18.29 2.12
N GLU A 35 -8.65 18.19 1.47
CA GLU A 35 -9.83 17.53 2.02
C GLU A 35 -9.93 16.04 1.67
N HIS A 36 -9.31 15.58 0.57
CA HIS A 36 -9.53 14.23 0.04
C HIS A 36 -8.27 13.41 -0.26
N LEU A 37 -7.06 13.98 -0.27
CA LEU A 37 -5.86 13.21 -0.58
C LEU A 37 -5.67 12.11 0.49
N PRO A 38 -5.73 10.80 0.16
CA PRO A 38 -5.85 9.77 1.18
C PRO A 38 -4.73 9.76 2.21
N THR A 39 -3.50 10.08 1.79
CA THR A 39 -2.33 10.14 2.66
C THR A 39 -2.36 11.30 3.66
N LEU A 40 -3.20 12.31 3.45
CA LEU A 40 -3.39 13.43 4.36
C LEU A 40 -4.57 13.26 5.32
N VAL A 41 -5.62 12.55 4.92
CA VAL A 41 -6.91 12.61 5.63
C VAL A 41 -7.33 11.30 6.29
N PHE A 42 -6.69 10.18 5.94
CA PHE A 42 -6.95 8.88 6.56
C PHE A 42 -5.74 8.41 7.36
N HIS A 43 -5.98 8.18 8.65
CA HIS A 43 -4.94 7.88 9.63
C HIS A 43 -5.21 6.60 10.43
N ASN A 44 -6.46 6.15 10.48
CA ASN A 44 -6.84 4.95 11.23
C ASN A 44 -6.22 3.72 10.58
N THR A 45 -5.20 3.17 11.23
CA THR A 45 -4.28 2.19 10.66
C THR A 45 -4.25 0.93 11.51
N SER A 46 -4.41 -0.23 10.88
CA SER A 46 -4.34 -1.53 11.57
C SER A 46 -2.94 -1.78 12.13
N ALA A 47 -2.85 -2.72 13.07
CA ALA A 47 -1.58 -3.38 13.36
C ALA A 47 -1.03 -4.10 12.11
N ILE A 48 0.26 -4.47 12.16
CA ILE A 48 0.94 -5.09 11.02
C ILE A 48 0.36 -6.49 10.77
N ALA A 49 -0.13 -6.73 9.56
CA ALA A 49 -0.69 -8.01 9.15
C ALA A 49 0.33 -9.16 9.29
N PRO A 50 -0.10 -10.39 9.60
CA PRO A 50 0.80 -11.54 9.69
C PRO A 50 1.48 -11.83 8.34
N PRO A 51 2.62 -12.56 8.34
CA PRO A 51 3.28 -12.97 7.11
C PRO A 51 2.32 -13.65 6.12
N GLY A 52 2.44 -13.33 4.83
CA GLY A 52 1.60 -13.88 3.76
C GLY A 52 0.22 -13.23 3.58
N HIS A 53 -0.32 -12.52 4.59
CA HIS A 53 -1.64 -11.89 4.47
C HIS A 53 -1.64 -10.74 3.46
N THR A 54 -2.38 -10.90 2.36
CA THR A 54 -2.49 -9.94 1.24
C THR A 54 -1.16 -9.32 0.82
N ALA A 55 -0.09 -10.11 0.96
CA ALA A 55 1.26 -9.63 0.84
C ALA A 55 1.53 -9.06 -0.56
N LYS A 56 2.40 -8.06 -0.63
CA LYS A 56 2.84 -7.49 -1.90
C LYS A 56 4.27 -7.92 -2.15
N CYS A 57 4.60 -8.13 -3.41
CA CYS A 57 5.90 -8.62 -3.81
C CYS A 57 6.54 -7.68 -4.84
N VAL A 58 7.86 -7.55 -4.77
CA VAL A 58 8.70 -7.03 -5.85
C VAL A 58 9.51 -8.21 -6.38
N LEU A 59 9.56 -8.35 -7.71
CA LEU A 59 10.01 -9.55 -8.39
C LEU A 59 11.12 -9.20 -9.39
N ASP A 60 12.13 -10.06 -9.53
CA ASP A 60 12.93 -10.16 -10.75
C ASP A 60 12.29 -11.25 -11.62
N THR A 61 11.65 -10.85 -12.72
CA THR A 61 10.90 -11.74 -13.59
C THR A 61 11.76 -12.78 -14.31
N ARG A 62 13.09 -12.61 -14.32
CA ARG A 62 14.03 -13.61 -14.88
C ARG A 62 14.28 -14.79 -13.93
N ARG A 63 13.82 -14.68 -12.67
CA ARG A 63 14.08 -15.64 -11.58
C ARG A 63 12.79 -16.34 -11.11
N VAL A 64 11.64 -15.88 -11.60
CA VAL A 64 10.31 -16.35 -11.23
C VAL A 64 9.63 -16.96 -12.46
N LEU A 65 9.16 -18.20 -12.34
CA LEU A 65 8.43 -18.89 -13.40
C LEU A 65 6.91 -18.67 -13.26
N LEU A 66 6.38 -18.75 -12.03
CA LEU A 66 4.94 -18.65 -11.77
C LEU A 66 4.66 -17.79 -10.53
N MET A 67 3.80 -16.79 -10.70
CA MET A 67 3.40 -15.83 -9.67
C MET A 67 1.89 -15.91 -9.43
N TRP A 68 1.47 -16.15 -8.18
CA TRP A 68 0.10 -15.87 -7.73
C TRP A 68 -0.04 -14.41 -7.31
N VAL A 69 -1.28 -13.97 -7.10
CA VAL A 69 -1.61 -12.57 -6.70
C VAL A 69 -0.80 -12.04 -5.50
N HIS A 70 -0.30 -12.89 -4.60
CA HIS A 70 0.39 -12.48 -3.36
C HIS A 70 1.72 -13.20 -3.07
N HIS A 71 2.13 -14.17 -3.87
CA HIS A 71 3.37 -14.92 -3.66
C HIS A 71 3.84 -15.62 -4.93
N VAL A 72 5.14 -15.92 -5.00
CA VAL A 72 5.71 -16.76 -6.06
C VAL A 72 5.39 -18.22 -5.76
N SER A 73 4.81 -18.91 -6.73
CA SER A 73 4.63 -20.37 -6.65
C SER A 73 5.87 -21.14 -7.04
N ILE A 74 6.53 -20.69 -8.10
CA ILE A 74 7.63 -21.42 -8.72
C ILE A 74 8.72 -20.43 -9.10
N PHE A 75 9.91 -20.66 -8.57
CA PHE A 75 11.16 -20.01 -8.97
C PHE A 75 11.87 -20.86 -10.03
N PHE A 76 12.70 -20.22 -10.87
CA PHE A 76 13.69 -20.98 -11.65
C PHE A 76 14.72 -21.62 -10.69
N PRO A 77 15.36 -22.74 -11.09
CA PRO A 77 16.29 -23.46 -10.21
C PRO A 77 17.36 -22.56 -9.59
N GLY A 78 17.57 -22.73 -8.28
CA GLY A 78 18.58 -21.98 -7.51
C GLY A 78 18.14 -20.61 -7.01
N TYR A 79 16.92 -20.16 -7.32
CA TYR A 79 16.35 -18.90 -6.80
C TYR A 79 15.29 -19.13 -5.73
N ASP A 80 15.12 -18.13 -4.87
CA ASP A 80 14.14 -18.14 -3.77
C ASP A 80 13.57 -16.74 -3.47
N GLY A 81 12.65 -16.67 -2.53
CA GLY A 81 12.05 -15.47 -1.99
C GLY A 81 12.62 -15.05 -0.63
N ALA A 82 12.45 -13.78 -0.29
CA ALA A 82 12.72 -13.28 1.06
C ALA A 82 11.61 -12.36 1.55
N GLY A 83 11.23 -12.53 2.81
CA GLY A 83 10.43 -11.55 3.54
C GLY A 83 11.28 -10.33 3.90
N VAL A 84 10.76 -9.13 3.63
CA VAL A 84 11.41 -7.89 4.02
C VAL A 84 11.07 -7.58 5.47
N PRO A 85 12.07 -7.37 6.34
CA PRO A 85 11.81 -6.96 7.72
C PRO A 85 11.07 -5.63 7.78
N THR A 86 10.09 -5.53 8.68
CA THR A 86 9.14 -4.41 8.75
C THR A 86 9.79 -3.09 9.16
N GLU A 87 10.91 -3.16 9.87
CA GLU A 87 11.76 -2.02 10.22
C GLU A 87 12.49 -1.42 9.00
N LYS A 88 12.60 -2.18 7.90
CA LYS A 88 13.21 -1.70 6.65
C LYS A 88 12.18 -1.20 5.65
N ALA A 89 11.11 -1.96 5.46
CA ALA A 89 10.02 -1.58 4.57
C ALA A 89 8.70 -2.23 4.98
N LEU A 90 7.63 -1.47 4.82
CA LEU A 90 6.27 -1.86 5.12
C LEU A 90 5.34 -1.24 4.08
N ILE A 91 4.36 -2.00 3.62
CA ILE A 91 3.33 -1.50 2.71
C ILE A 91 2.21 -0.86 3.53
N ARG A 92 1.84 0.35 3.14
CA ARG A 92 0.67 1.06 3.69
C ARG A 92 -0.46 0.97 2.68
N HIS A 93 -1.43 0.09 2.92
CA HIS A 93 -2.51 -0.22 1.99
C HIS A 93 -3.78 0.53 2.37
N TYR A 94 -4.22 1.46 1.53
CA TYR A 94 -5.44 2.23 1.74
C TYR A 94 -6.64 1.45 1.19
N ARG A 95 -7.62 1.13 2.04
CA ARG A 95 -8.82 0.38 1.62
C ARG A 95 -10.10 1.09 2.01
N ASP A 96 -10.99 1.22 1.04
CA ASP A 96 -12.35 1.70 1.27
C ASP A 96 -13.18 0.59 1.91
N LEU A 97 -13.86 0.95 3.00
CA LEU A 97 -14.72 0.03 3.74
C LEU A 97 -16.02 -0.26 2.99
N ALA A 98 -16.51 0.67 2.17
CA ALA A 98 -17.76 0.49 1.44
C ALA A 98 -17.56 -0.27 0.12
N ASP A 99 -16.40 -0.12 -0.52
CA ASP A 99 -16.13 -0.74 -1.82
C ASP A 99 -16.15 -2.28 -1.72
N ASP A 100 -16.94 -2.90 -2.60
CA ASP A 100 -17.14 -4.36 -2.71
C ASP A 100 -17.60 -5.03 -1.41
N ASN A 101 -18.32 -4.31 -0.53
CA ASN A 101 -18.70 -4.77 0.81
C ASN A 101 -17.49 -5.18 1.69
N TRP A 102 -16.30 -4.66 1.41
CA TRP A 102 -15.08 -5.11 2.04
C TRP A 102 -15.09 -4.96 3.56
N GLY A 103 -15.62 -3.84 4.06
CA GLY A 103 -15.74 -3.58 5.50
C GLY A 103 -16.64 -4.59 6.21
N THR A 104 -17.66 -5.13 5.54
CA THR A 104 -18.52 -6.17 6.11
C THR A 104 -17.85 -7.55 6.03
N THR A 105 -17.18 -7.84 4.90
CA THR A 105 -16.62 -9.16 4.64
C THR A 105 -15.28 -9.41 5.33
N TRP A 106 -14.39 -8.43 5.42
CA TRP A 106 -12.98 -8.67 5.76
C TRP A 106 -12.46 -7.91 6.99
N ILE A 107 -13.18 -6.89 7.50
CA ILE A 107 -12.65 -6.07 8.60
C ILE A 107 -12.32 -6.90 9.85
N HIS A 108 -13.16 -7.90 10.13
CA HIS A 108 -13.03 -8.78 11.28
C HIS A 108 -11.74 -9.62 11.25
N GLU A 109 -11.15 -9.86 10.07
CA GLU A 109 -9.84 -10.49 9.97
C GLU A 109 -8.73 -9.51 10.31
N VAL A 110 -8.86 -8.26 9.87
CA VAL A 110 -7.87 -7.21 10.12
C VAL A 110 -7.83 -6.80 11.59
N GLU A 111 -8.97 -6.81 12.28
CA GLU A 111 -9.07 -6.56 13.72
C GLU A 111 -8.27 -7.57 14.55
N LYS A 112 -8.06 -8.80 14.04
CA LYS A 112 -7.25 -9.82 14.73
C LYS A 112 -5.75 -9.51 14.72
N PHE A 113 -5.29 -8.55 13.92
CA PHE A 113 -3.86 -8.19 13.86
C PHE A 113 -3.42 -7.44 15.12
N GLY A 114 -4.38 -6.87 15.86
CA GLY A 114 -4.17 -6.02 17.02
C GLY A 114 -4.86 -4.67 16.88
N ASN A 115 -4.67 -3.83 17.89
CA ASN A 115 -5.35 -2.54 17.96
C ASN A 115 -4.99 -1.63 16.79
N PHE A 116 -6.00 -0.91 16.29
CA PHE A 116 -5.79 0.17 15.36
C PHE A 116 -5.14 1.37 16.06
N THR A 117 -4.33 2.12 15.31
CA THR A 117 -3.65 3.32 15.79
C THR A 117 -3.72 4.43 14.74
N MET A 118 -3.70 5.68 15.20
CA MET A 118 -3.68 6.84 14.34
C MET A 118 -2.24 7.10 13.89
N THR A 119 -1.97 6.92 12.60
CA THR A 119 -0.63 7.14 12.04
C THR A 119 -0.69 8.04 10.81
N ASN A 120 0.34 8.85 10.63
CA ASN A 120 0.46 9.77 9.51
C ASN A 120 1.33 9.18 8.39
N TYR A 121 1.10 9.62 7.17
CA TYR A 121 2.07 9.41 6.10
C TYR A 121 3.37 10.19 6.43
N PRO A 122 4.57 9.65 6.14
CA PRO A 122 5.82 10.31 6.50
C PRO A 122 5.92 11.73 5.95
N GLU A 123 6.09 12.71 6.83
CA GLU A 123 6.07 14.14 6.49
C GLU A 123 7.08 14.49 5.38
N ARG A 124 8.30 13.92 5.47
CA ARG A 124 9.37 14.10 4.46
C ARG A 124 8.94 13.68 3.04
N LEU A 125 8.04 12.71 2.92
CA LEU A 125 7.53 12.22 1.63
C LEU A 125 6.25 12.95 1.22
N MET A 126 5.47 13.42 2.19
CA MET A 126 4.17 14.04 1.96
C MET A 126 4.28 15.29 1.09
N ARG A 127 5.27 16.16 1.33
CA ARG A 127 5.48 17.37 0.51
C ARG A 127 5.68 17.05 -0.97
N VAL A 128 6.52 16.05 -1.25
CA VAL A 128 6.83 15.63 -2.63
C VAL A 128 5.63 14.98 -3.29
N LEU A 129 4.95 14.08 -2.56
CA LEU A 129 3.74 13.42 -3.04
C LEU A 129 2.64 14.44 -3.38
N TYR A 130 2.36 15.37 -2.47
CA TYR A 130 1.33 16.40 -2.67
C TYR A 130 1.60 17.23 -3.93
N ALA A 131 2.83 17.74 -4.09
CA ALA A 131 3.22 18.54 -5.25
C ALA A 131 3.05 17.75 -6.56
N ASN A 132 3.46 16.48 -6.57
CA ASN A 132 3.33 15.62 -7.76
C ASN A 132 1.87 15.33 -8.12
N VAL A 133 1.04 15.03 -7.12
CA VAL A 133 -0.41 14.80 -7.34
C VAL A 133 -1.07 16.07 -7.84
N LYS A 134 -0.80 17.23 -7.20
CA LYS A 134 -1.30 18.54 -7.64
C LYS A 134 -0.94 18.81 -9.10
N ASN A 135 0.35 18.74 -9.43
CA ASN A 135 0.84 18.99 -10.79
C ASN A 135 0.18 18.07 -11.82
N ARG A 136 -0.02 16.79 -11.47
CA ARG A 136 -0.67 15.84 -12.37
C ARG A 136 -2.15 16.18 -12.58
N LEU A 137 -2.89 16.45 -11.51
CA LEU A 137 -4.31 16.74 -11.60
C LEU A 137 -4.58 18.07 -12.29
N SER A 138 -3.84 19.14 -11.99
CA SER A 138 -3.96 20.42 -12.71
C SER A 138 -3.77 20.27 -14.22
N ARG A 139 -2.81 19.42 -14.65
CA ARG A 139 -2.59 19.14 -16.09
C ARG A 139 -3.75 18.37 -16.72
N VAL A 140 -4.27 17.34 -16.03
CA VAL A 140 -5.35 16.49 -16.56
C VAL A 140 -6.67 17.25 -16.63
N TYR A 141 -7.00 17.99 -15.57
CA TYR A 141 -8.26 18.73 -15.48
C TYR A 141 -8.21 20.10 -16.18
N ARG A 142 -7.06 20.47 -16.76
CA ARG A 142 -6.83 21.75 -17.47
C ARG A 142 -7.42 22.95 -16.75
N THR A 143 -7.28 22.96 -15.42
CA THR A 143 -7.64 24.11 -14.62
C THR A 143 -6.65 25.22 -14.98
N LEU A 144 -7.08 26.13 -15.87
CA LEU A 144 -6.45 27.42 -16.13
C LEU A 144 -6.59 28.30 -14.88
#